data_AF-A0A6A6WB85-F1
#
_entry.id   AF-A0A6A6WB85-F1
#
_cell.length_a   1.000
_cell.length_b   1.000
_cell.length_c   1.000
_cell.angle_alpha   90.00
_cell.angle_beta   90.00
_cell.angle_gamma   90.00
#
_symmetry.space_group_name_H-M   'P 1'
#
loop_
_entity.id
_entity.type
_entity.pdbx_description
1 polymer ?
#
loop_
_entity_poly.entity_id
_entity_poly.type
_entity_poly.pdbx_seq_one_letter_code
_entity_poly.pdbx_strand_id
1 'polypeptide(L)'
;MLSRAAFRPSANAYANMIARRNFSTTRAQFSSPYHYPEGPRSNIPFNPLTRFFALRFWSFCFVGFFTPFAIAVWQTKKNKTGLMPQSQGQYLPAYCTLEL
;
A
#
# COMPACT_ATOMS: atom_id res chain seq x y z
N MET A 1 -3.17 -54.13 14.28
CA MET A 1 -2.49 -52.82 14.21
C MET A 1 -3.19 -51.98 13.16
N LEU A 2 -4.00 -50.97 13.56
CA LEU A 2 -4.64 -50.08 12.59
C LEU A 2 -3.61 -49.09 12.04
N SER A 3 -3.40 -49.13 10.72
CA SER A 3 -2.53 -48.23 9.96
C SER A 3 -3.00 -46.77 10.12
N ARG A 4 -2.15 -45.91 10.68
CA ARG A 4 -2.40 -44.46 10.75
C ARG A 4 -2.14 -43.84 9.38
N ALA A 5 -3.19 -43.73 8.56
CA ALA A 5 -3.12 -42.94 7.33
C ALA A 5 -2.92 -41.46 7.69
N ALA A 6 -1.84 -40.85 7.21
CA ALA A 6 -1.57 -39.43 7.36
C ALA A 6 -2.43 -38.63 6.38
N PHE A 7 -3.44 -37.91 6.88
CA PHE A 7 -4.15 -36.91 6.09
C PHE A 7 -3.22 -35.71 5.86
N ARG A 8 -2.91 -35.37 4.61
CA ARG A 8 -2.22 -34.13 4.25
C ARG A 8 -3.29 -33.05 4.03
N PRO A 9 -3.52 -32.12 4.99
CA PRO A 9 -4.48 -31.04 4.76
C PRO A 9 -3.96 -30.15 3.63
N SER A 10 -4.86 -29.73 2.73
CA SER A 10 -4.52 -28.74 1.70
C SER A 10 -4.14 -27.40 2.33
N ALA A 11 -3.35 -26.58 1.63
CA ALA A 11 -3.01 -25.23 2.09
C ALA A 11 -4.26 -24.40 2.45
N ASN A 12 -5.37 -24.62 1.74
CA ASN A 12 -6.67 -24.00 2.02
C ASN A 12 -7.29 -24.49 3.34
N ALA A 13 -7.13 -25.76 3.70
CA ALA A 13 -7.58 -26.27 5.00
C ALA A 13 -6.75 -25.68 6.15
N TYR A 14 -5.44 -25.51 5.94
CA TYR A 14 -4.56 -24.89 6.92
C TYR A 14 -4.86 -23.40 7.12
N ALA A 15 -5.07 -22.65 6.03
CA ALA A 15 -5.49 -21.25 6.08
C ALA A 15 -6.83 -21.07 6.81
N ASN A 16 -7.81 -21.95 6.57
CA ASN A 16 -9.09 -21.94 7.28
C ASN A 16 -8.94 -22.26 8.78
N MET A 17 -8.04 -23.17 9.16
CA MET A 17 -7.77 -23.48 10.56
C MET A 17 -7.06 -22.33 11.30
N ILE A 18 -6.13 -21.63 10.64
CA ILE A 18 -5.47 -20.44 11.22
C ILE A 18 -6.43 -19.27 11.33
N ALA A 19 -7.25 -19.03 10.31
CA ALA A 19 -8.24 -17.95 10.32
C ALA A 19 -9.25 -18.10 11.48
N ARG A 20 -9.62 -19.33 11.85
CA ARG A 20 -10.50 -19.62 13.00
C ARG A 20 -9.85 -19.41 14.36
N ARG A 21 -8.53 -19.32 14.44
CA ARG A 21 -7.83 -19.17 15.72
C ARG A 21 -7.83 -17.73 16.27
N ASN A 22 -8.44 -16.78 15.54
CA ASN A 22 -8.68 -15.38 15.94
C ASN A 22 -7.66 -14.86 16.95
N PHE A 23 -6.37 -14.95 16.58
CA PHE A 23 -5.25 -14.62 17.46
C PHE A 23 -5.17 -13.11 17.64
N SER A 24 -6.05 -12.57 18.49
CA SER A 24 -5.95 -11.21 19.00
C SER A 24 -5.08 -11.22 20.23
N THR A 25 -3.94 -10.54 20.19
CA THR A 25 -3.08 -10.33 21.37
C THR A 25 -3.60 -9.20 22.26
N THR A 26 -4.54 -8.39 21.77
CA THR A 26 -5.11 -7.27 22.51
C THR A 26 -6.38 -7.70 23.26
N ARG A 27 -6.36 -7.58 24.59
CA ARG A 27 -7.56 -7.66 25.44
C ARG A 27 -8.43 -6.45 25.14
N ALA A 28 -9.74 -6.64 24.98
CA ALA A 28 -10.67 -5.53 24.79
C ALA A 28 -10.62 -4.59 26.02
N GLN A 29 -10.28 -3.33 25.79
CA GLN A 29 -10.15 -2.31 26.83
C GLN A 29 -11.49 -1.57 26.97
N PHE A 30 -12.39 -2.15 27.74
CA PHE A 30 -13.74 -1.61 27.99
C PHE A 30 -13.78 -0.51 29.06
N SER A 31 -12.65 -0.11 29.65
CA SER A 31 -12.63 0.78 30.82
C SER A 31 -12.72 2.28 30.49
N SER A 32 -12.89 2.65 29.23
CA SER A 32 -12.96 4.05 28.78
C SER A 32 -14.42 4.51 28.63
N PRO A 33 -14.78 5.73 29.05
CA PRO A 33 -16.09 6.35 28.81
C PRO A 33 -16.51 6.40 27.33
N TYR A 34 -15.53 6.27 26.41
CA TYR A 34 -15.77 6.15 24.97
C TYR A 34 -15.67 4.67 24.57
N HIS A 35 -16.83 4.04 24.34
CA HIS A 35 -16.92 2.71 23.75
C HIS A 35 -16.89 2.80 22.24
N TYR A 36 -15.72 2.50 21.68
CA TYR A 36 -15.62 2.19 20.26
C TYR A 36 -16.17 0.78 20.03
N PRO A 37 -16.77 0.53 18.86
CA PRO A 37 -17.14 -0.83 18.50
C PRO A 37 -15.90 -1.72 18.61
N GLU A 38 -15.96 -2.77 19.41
CA GLU A 38 -14.99 -3.85 19.34
C GLU A 38 -15.37 -4.84 18.24
N GLY A 39 -14.39 -5.55 17.69
CA GLY A 39 -14.62 -6.57 16.67
C GLY A 39 -13.57 -6.53 15.55
N PRO A 40 -13.45 -7.60 14.75
CA PRO A 40 -12.37 -7.77 13.75
C PRO A 40 -12.27 -6.70 12.65
N ARG A 41 -13.24 -5.79 12.57
CA ARG A 41 -13.38 -4.78 11.50
C ARG A 41 -13.59 -3.37 12.03
N SER A 42 -13.64 -3.23 13.34
CA SER A 42 -13.93 -1.96 13.99
C SER A 42 -12.67 -1.10 14.13
N ASN A 43 -11.50 -1.68 13.85
CA ASN A 43 -10.18 -1.04 13.86
C ASN A 43 -9.71 -0.54 12.49
N ILE A 44 -10.49 -0.73 11.41
CA ILE A 44 -10.11 -0.33 10.07
C ILE A 44 -10.95 0.87 9.59
N PRO A 45 -10.32 1.90 8.99
CA PRO A 45 -11.01 3.14 8.62
C PRO A 45 -11.86 3.03 7.34
N PHE A 46 -12.05 1.83 6.80
CA PHE A 46 -12.82 1.58 5.57
C PHE A 46 -13.70 0.35 5.74
N ASN A 47 -14.75 0.23 4.91
CA ASN A 47 -15.70 -0.88 4.98
C ASN A 47 -15.44 -1.95 3.89
N PRO A 48 -14.90 -3.13 4.26
CA PRO A 48 -14.66 -4.21 3.31
C PRO A 48 -15.90 -4.96 2.78
N LEU A 49 -17.11 -4.73 3.32
CA LEU A 49 -18.32 -5.50 2.96
C LEU A 49 -19.16 -4.84 1.86
N THR A 50 -18.64 -3.79 1.22
CA THR A 50 -19.34 -3.16 0.11
C THR A 50 -19.25 -4.06 -1.14
N ARG A 51 -20.33 -4.13 -1.94
CA ARG A 51 -20.38 -4.92 -3.18
C ARG A 51 -19.21 -4.63 -4.14
N PHE A 52 -18.71 -3.39 -4.11
CA PHE A 52 -17.62 -2.91 -4.95
C PHE A 52 -16.30 -2.73 -4.18
N PHE A 53 -16.12 -3.41 -3.03
CA PHE A 53 -14.90 -3.26 -2.23
C PHE A 53 -13.64 -3.59 -3.03
N ALA A 54 -13.65 -4.69 -3.79
CA ALA A 54 -12.50 -5.08 -4.61
C ALA A 54 -12.11 -3.96 -5.59
N LEU A 55 -13.06 -3.37 -6.30
CA LEU A 55 -12.79 -2.26 -7.23
C LEU A 55 -12.24 -1.02 -6.50
N ARG A 56 -12.79 -0.67 -5.34
CA ARG A 56 -12.30 0.46 -4.53
C ARG A 56 -10.88 0.22 -4.00
N PHE A 57 -10.60 -1.00 -3.56
CA PHE A 57 -9.28 -1.37 -3.06
C PHE A 57 -8.23 -1.38 -4.19
N TRP A 58 -8.55 -1.99 -5.33
CA TRP A 58 -7.64 -2.00 -6.49
C TRP A 58 -7.40 -0.61 -7.07
N SER A 59 -8.43 0.24 -7.13
CA SER A 59 -8.25 1.63 -7.56
C SER A 59 -7.37 2.43 -6.60
N PHE A 60 -7.51 2.25 -5.29
CA PHE A 60 -6.61 2.87 -4.30
C PHE A 60 -5.15 2.45 -4.54
N CYS A 61 -4.89 1.15 -4.70
CA CYS A 61 -3.56 0.64 -4.99
C CYS A 61 -3.02 1.17 -6.33
N PHE A 62 -3.85 1.16 -7.37
CA PHE A 62 -3.48 1.65 -8.70
C PHE A 62 -3.10 3.13 -8.66
N VAL A 63 -3.92 3.97 -8.06
CA VAL A 63 -3.63 5.41 -7.94
C VAL A 63 -2.35 5.64 -7.15
N GLY A 64 -2.18 4.99 -5.99
CA GLY A 64 -0.97 5.10 -5.18
C GLY A 64 0.29 4.69 -5.95
N PHE A 65 0.23 3.58 -6.68
CA PHE A 65 1.37 3.07 -7.45
C PHE A 65 1.70 3.95 -8.66
N PHE A 66 0.69 4.41 -9.40
CA PHE A 66 0.90 5.18 -10.63
C PHE A 66 1.13 6.68 -10.41
N THR A 67 0.88 7.20 -9.21
CA THR A 67 1.12 8.61 -8.84
C THR A 67 2.52 9.12 -9.23
N PRO A 68 3.64 8.48 -8.82
CA PRO A 68 4.97 8.96 -9.20
C PRO A 68 5.21 8.97 -10.72
N PHE A 69 4.65 8.02 -11.47
CA PHE A 69 4.80 7.94 -12.93
C PHE A 69 3.98 9.03 -13.64
N ALA A 70 2.74 9.28 -13.19
CA ALA A 70 1.92 10.37 -13.70
C ALA A 70 2.63 11.73 -13.50
N ILE A 71 3.23 11.92 -12.32
CA ILE A 71 4.05 13.11 -12.04
C ILE A 71 5.27 13.16 -12.96
N ALA A 72 6.00 12.07 -13.17
CA ALA A 72 7.14 12.06 -14.08
C ALA A 72 6.76 12.48 -15.51
N VAL A 73 5.67 11.93 -16.07
CA VAL A 73 5.16 12.33 -17.38
C VAL A 73 4.82 13.82 -17.40
N TRP A 74 4.12 14.31 -16.37
CA TRP A 74 3.82 15.74 -16.24
C TRP A 74 5.09 16.60 -16.23
N GLN A 75 6.10 16.19 -15.46
CA GLN A 75 7.39 16.87 -15.34
C GLN A 75 8.15 16.89 -16.69
N THR A 76 8.05 15.83 -17.50
CA THR A 76 8.65 15.84 -18.85
C THR A 76 7.92 16.74 -19.83
N LYS A 77 6.60 16.93 -19.67
CA LYS A 77 5.80 17.76 -20.58
C LYS A 77 6.00 19.25 -20.32
N LYS A 78 6.07 19.69 -19.05
CA LYS A 78 6.33 21.11 -18.73
C LYS A 78 7.65 21.64 -19.33
N ASN A 79 8.66 20.79 -19.50
CA ASN A 79 9.95 21.17 -20.10
C ASN A 79 9.86 21.33 -21.63
N LYS A 80 8.80 20.81 -22.27
CA LYS A 80 8.60 20.85 -23.73
C LYS A 80 7.65 21.97 -24.17
N THR A 81 6.75 22.42 -23.29
CA THR A 81 5.67 23.36 -23.64
C THR A 81 6.01 24.83 -23.34
N GLY A 82 7.26 25.17 -23.01
CA GLY A 82 7.72 26.56 -22.93
C GLY A 82 7.11 27.41 -21.80
N LEU A 83 6.47 26.79 -20.80
CA LEU A 83 5.93 27.51 -19.62
C LEU A 83 6.99 27.77 -18.52
N MET A 84 8.23 27.33 -18.74
CA MET A 84 9.38 27.77 -17.97
C MET A 84 10.43 28.26 -18.97
N PRO A 85 10.92 29.51 -18.85
CA PRO A 85 12.09 29.92 -19.60
C PRO A 85 13.23 28.96 -19.26
N GLN A 86 13.82 28.37 -20.29
CA GLN A 86 15.01 27.53 -20.23
C GLN A 86 16.21 28.39 -19.82
N SER A 87 16.28 28.85 -18.58
CA SER A 87 17.38 29.73 -18.10
C SER A 87 18.03 29.23 -16.81
N GLN A 88 18.06 27.92 -16.58
CA GLN A 88 18.79 27.32 -15.45
C GLN A 88 19.31 25.93 -15.88
N GLY A 89 20.49 25.91 -16.52
CA GLY A 89 21.09 24.65 -16.98
C GLY A 89 22.38 24.79 -17.80
N GLN A 90 22.91 26.00 -17.97
CA GLN A 90 24.24 26.22 -18.53
C GLN A 90 25.26 26.29 -17.37
N TYR A 91 25.38 25.20 -16.61
CA TYR A 91 26.56 24.98 -15.78
C TYR A 91 27.64 24.39 -16.68
N LEU A 92 28.32 25.28 -17.41
CA LEU A 92 29.65 25.03 -17.94
C LEU A 92 30.59 24.71 -16.76
N PRO A 93 31.55 23.77 -16.89
CA PRO A 93 32.63 23.63 -15.92
C PRO A 93 33.53 24.87 -16.01
N ALA A 94 33.22 25.89 -15.19
CA ALA A 94 34.02 27.10 -15.07
C ALA A 94 35.18 26.96 -14.08
N TYR A 95 35.69 25.74 -13.86
CA TYR A 95 37.02 25.57 -13.29
C TYR A 95 38.02 25.32 -14.42
N CYS A 96 38.57 26.42 -14.90
CA CYS A 96 40.01 26.54 -15.02
C CYS A 96 40.68 25.65 -16.10
N THR A 97 40.30 25.86 -17.35
CA THR A 97 41.30 25.93 -18.43
C THR A 97 41.73 27.39 -18.49
N LEU A 98 42.93 27.71 -18.02
CA LEU A 98 43.72 28.97 -18.18
C LEU A 98 44.43 29.35 -16.87
N GLU A 99 45.50 28.63 -16.51
CA GLU A 99 46.74 29.17 -15.95
C GLU A 99 47.87 28.32 -16.54
N LEU A 100 48.92 28.99 -17.00
CA LEU A 100 50.08 28.47 -17.76
C LEU A 100 51.01 27.59 -16.93
#